data_AF-A0A2T9YTV5-F1
#
_entry.id   AF-A0A2T9YTV5-F1
#
_cell.length_a   1.000
_cell.length_b   1.000
_cell.length_c   1.000
_cell.angle_alpha   90.00
_cell.angle_beta   90.00
_cell.angle_gamma   90.00
#
_symmetry.space_group_name_H-M   'P 1'
#
loop_
_entity.id
_entity.type
_entity.pdbx_description
1 polymer ?
#
loop_
_entity_poly.entity_id
_entity_poly.type
_entity_poly.pdbx_seq_one_letter_code
_entity_poly.pdbx_strand_id
1 'polypeptide(L)'
;MSFTGAFPTIQDRDIVVNLPKNDFLWRYGGECKEKHPELLFWNHIANIMNADQQPKEKYKDLVKTTLLHGKVNLFARRRWIKKVYDPDDDNGQLVKLIENLNSYSDNIVIPNPVDFEKIKEVHEKYENTLRVTIDTEIRVLNYIFNQMHNTMKIALYQTEIVRVKGRYMHPGRIVSAKNIISECTEKQIDILHNFNEVLAPNHSENIASTWTLVSGVICLNLMGINPSGTKFDVPLKLKLLTDEYKKMSSKSNIFVAYPMFLSRLSMVIGEAHRENKKYSMLFDGMKNFSIDESDVNPWLVSKHSSHFFIKCCFGNSFSTLKINKYLDIDDSAISVFSMTLDSIIEINTTNVSFYEGFQCYLIGNHIDTSGILNPSKITNTKEH
;
A
#
# COMPACT_ATOMS: atom_id res chain seq x y z
N MET A 1 -9.81 -40.91 -17.32
CA MET A 1 -8.94 -40.47 -16.22
C MET A 1 -8.91 -38.95 -16.23
N SER A 2 -9.41 -38.28 -15.18
CA SER A 2 -9.30 -36.81 -15.06
C SER A 2 -8.08 -36.45 -14.23
N PHE A 3 -7.14 -35.71 -14.81
CA PHE A 3 -6.02 -35.12 -14.08
C PHE A 3 -6.54 -33.92 -13.29
N THR A 4 -6.75 -34.08 -11.99
CA THR A 4 -7.01 -32.94 -11.09
C THR A 4 -5.67 -32.26 -10.83
N GLY A 5 -5.33 -31.26 -11.65
CA GLY A 5 -4.09 -30.49 -11.56
C GLY A 5 -4.01 -29.61 -10.30
N ALA A 6 -4.03 -30.22 -9.12
CA ALA A 6 -3.70 -29.55 -7.87
C ALA A 6 -2.18 -29.54 -7.74
N PHE A 7 -1.58 -28.35 -7.71
CA PHE A 7 -0.18 -28.22 -7.34
C PHE A 7 0.03 -28.81 -5.93
N PRO A 8 1.12 -29.57 -5.70
CA PRO A 8 1.42 -30.07 -4.38
C PRO A 8 1.56 -28.90 -3.40
N THR A 9 1.01 -29.07 -2.19
CA THR A 9 1.18 -28.07 -1.13
C THR A 9 2.63 -28.12 -0.67
N ILE A 10 3.43 -27.13 -1.09
CA ILE A 10 4.81 -26.94 -0.62
C ILE A 10 4.73 -26.47 0.84
N GLN A 11 5.28 -27.26 1.76
CA GLN A 11 5.36 -26.94 3.18
C GLN A 11 6.73 -26.29 3.49
N ASP A 12 6.83 -25.53 4.59
CA ASP A 12 8.10 -24.88 4.99
C ASP A 12 9.25 -25.91 5.12
N ARG A 13 8.95 -27.16 5.50
CA ARG A 13 9.93 -28.26 5.56
C ARG A 13 10.42 -28.76 4.19
N ASP A 14 9.67 -28.49 3.13
CA ASP A 14 10.00 -28.86 1.76
C ASP A 14 10.94 -27.82 1.12
N ILE A 15 11.11 -26.66 1.77
CA ILE A 15 12.05 -25.59 1.38
C ILE A 15 13.36 -25.80 2.15
N VAL A 16 14.12 -26.84 1.79
CA VAL A 16 15.48 -27.05 2.30
C VAL A 16 16.46 -26.43 1.31
N VAL A 17 16.60 -25.11 1.37
CA VAL A 17 17.57 -24.40 0.53
C VAL A 17 18.72 -23.95 1.43
N ASN A 18 19.92 -24.46 1.14
CA ASN A 18 21.12 -23.80 1.62
C ASN A 18 21.13 -22.41 0.98
N LEU A 19 20.83 -21.38 1.79
CA LEU A 19 20.84 -20.01 1.30
C LEU A 19 22.22 -19.72 0.71
N PRO A 20 22.29 -19.06 -0.46
CA PRO A 20 23.55 -18.78 -1.11
C PRO A 20 24.47 -18.04 -0.13
N LYS A 21 25.75 -18.37 -0.22
CA LYS A 21 26.83 -17.68 0.47
C LYS A 21 27.78 -17.16 -0.59
N ASN A 22 28.40 -16.04 -0.28
CA ASN A 22 29.34 -15.34 -1.11
C ASN A 22 28.73 -14.92 -2.46
N ASP A 23 27.64 -14.15 -2.41
CA ASP A 23 26.90 -13.67 -3.58
C ASP A 23 27.82 -12.97 -4.59
N PHE A 24 28.83 -12.24 -4.08
CA PHE A 24 29.79 -11.52 -4.90
C PHE A 24 30.72 -12.46 -5.69
N LEU A 25 31.33 -13.44 -5.04
CA LEU A 25 32.15 -14.45 -5.73
C LEU A 25 31.31 -15.32 -6.66
N TRP A 26 30.10 -15.69 -6.24
CA TRP A 26 29.19 -16.48 -7.08
C TRP A 26 28.83 -15.74 -8.37
N ARG A 27 28.62 -14.42 -8.29
CA ARG A 27 28.18 -13.60 -9.43
C ARG A 27 29.32 -13.17 -10.35
N TYR A 28 30.47 -12.82 -9.79
CA TYR A 28 31.57 -12.23 -10.54
C TYR A 28 32.81 -13.12 -10.64
N GLY A 29 32.97 -14.12 -9.76
CA GLY A 29 34.14 -15.00 -9.72
C GLY A 29 34.18 -16.06 -10.82
N GLY A 30 35.21 -16.91 -10.78
CA GLY A 30 35.42 -17.96 -11.77
C GLY A 30 36.01 -17.44 -13.08
N GLU A 31 35.79 -18.14 -14.18
CA GLU A 31 36.28 -17.77 -15.51
C GLU A 31 35.34 -16.76 -16.19
N CYS A 32 35.86 -15.58 -16.56
CA CYS A 32 35.12 -14.61 -17.36
C CYS A 32 35.48 -14.76 -18.85
N LYS A 33 34.51 -15.22 -19.66
CA LYS A 33 34.67 -15.39 -21.11
C LYS A 33 34.44 -14.10 -21.89
N GLU A 34 33.79 -13.12 -21.27
CA GLU A 34 33.46 -11.84 -21.88
C GLU A 34 34.66 -10.89 -21.84
N LYS A 35 34.91 -10.18 -22.94
CA LYS A 35 36.02 -9.22 -23.05
C LYS A 35 35.65 -7.81 -22.59
N HIS A 36 34.55 -7.64 -21.86
CA HIS A 36 34.11 -6.33 -21.39
C HIS A 36 35.02 -5.84 -20.25
N PRO A 37 35.66 -4.66 -20.34
CA PRO A 37 36.64 -4.20 -19.36
C PRO A 37 36.12 -4.16 -17.92
N GLU A 38 34.87 -3.74 -17.72
CA GLU A 38 34.28 -3.68 -16.39
C GLU A 38 33.96 -5.08 -15.81
N LEU A 39 33.56 -6.04 -16.65
CA LEU A 39 33.31 -7.41 -16.19
C LEU A 39 34.63 -8.09 -15.81
N LEU A 40 35.68 -7.87 -16.60
CA LEU A 40 37.03 -8.35 -16.29
C LEU A 40 37.56 -7.74 -14.98
N PHE A 41 37.33 -6.44 -14.76
CA PHE A 41 37.70 -5.78 -13.52
C PHE A 41 37.04 -6.42 -12.29
N TRP A 42 35.72 -6.60 -12.33
CA TRP A 42 34.99 -7.21 -11.22
C TRP A 42 35.30 -8.70 -11.03
N ASN A 43 35.53 -9.43 -12.12
CA ASN A 43 35.98 -10.81 -12.06
C ASN A 43 37.37 -10.94 -11.42
N HIS A 44 38.30 -10.04 -11.77
CA HIS A 44 39.60 -10.00 -11.13
C HIS A 44 39.47 -9.73 -9.62
N ILE A 45 38.69 -8.72 -9.24
CA ILE A 45 38.43 -8.40 -7.82
C ILE A 45 37.82 -9.60 -7.09
N ALA A 46 36.78 -10.23 -7.64
CA ALA A 46 36.09 -11.34 -6.99
C ALA A 46 37.02 -12.54 -6.75
N ASN A 47 37.94 -12.83 -7.68
CA ASN A 47 38.86 -13.96 -7.59
C ASN A 47 40.06 -13.71 -6.64
N ILE A 48 40.44 -12.46 -6.38
CA ILE A 48 41.59 -12.13 -5.51
C ILE A 48 41.19 -11.73 -4.08
N MET A 49 39.97 -11.23 -3.90
CA MET A 49 39.52 -10.65 -2.63
C MET A 49 39.20 -11.77 -1.64
N ASN A 50 39.78 -11.69 -0.43
CA ASN A 50 39.48 -12.64 0.63
C ASN A 50 38.00 -12.54 1.04
N ALA A 51 37.43 -13.65 1.51
CA ALA A 51 36.01 -13.74 1.85
C ALA A 51 35.55 -12.73 2.93
N ASP A 52 36.44 -12.33 3.83
CA ASP A 52 36.20 -11.33 4.87
C ASP A 52 36.20 -9.88 4.35
N GLN A 53 36.79 -9.65 3.17
CA GLN A 53 36.88 -8.34 2.51
C GLN A 53 35.76 -8.13 1.49
N GLN A 54 35.02 -9.18 1.14
CA GLN A 54 33.94 -9.11 0.16
C GLN A 54 32.73 -8.35 0.69
N PRO A 55 31.94 -7.71 -0.20
CA PRO A 55 30.70 -7.03 0.20
C PRO A 55 29.77 -7.97 0.97
N LYS A 56 29.18 -7.46 2.06
CA LYS A 56 28.25 -8.24 2.90
C LYS A 56 27.05 -8.71 2.06
N GLU A 57 26.77 -10.00 2.14
CA GLU A 57 25.61 -10.65 1.51
C GLU A 57 24.28 -10.03 1.97
N LYS A 58 23.41 -9.70 1.01
CA LYS A 58 22.05 -9.19 1.29
C LYS A 58 20.95 -10.00 0.62
N TYR A 59 21.28 -10.91 -0.31
CA TYR A 59 20.28 -11.73 -0.97
C TYR A 59 19.62 -12.73 -0.01
N LYS A 60 20.38 -13.24 0.96
CA LYS A 60 19.83 -14.00 2.09
C LYS A 60 18.75 -13.23 2.84
N ASP A 61 18.98 -11.95 3.11
CA ASP A 61 18.01 -11.11 3.79
C ASP A 61 16.83 -10.78 2.89
N LEU A 62 17.04 -10.56 1.59
CA LEU A 62 15.95 -10.43 0.62
C LEU A 62 15.01 -11.63 0.62
N VAL A 63 15.54 -12.85 0.61
CA VAL A 63 14.74 -14.08 0.70
C VAL A 63 13.92 -14.10 2.00
N LYS A 64 14.55 -13.81 3.15
CA LYS A 64 13.83 -13.73 4.44
C LYS A 64 12.73 -12.67 4.40
N THR A 65 13.00 -11.50 3.82
CA THR A 65 12.02 -10.42 3.67
C THR A 65 10.82 -10.88 2.86
N THR A 66 11.05 -11.53 1.71
CA THR A 66 9.97 -12.04 0.85
C THR A 66 9.16 -13.11 1.57
N LEU A 67 9.79 -14.01 2.32
CA LEU A 67 9.09 -15.02 3.11
C LEU A 67 8.22 -14.40 4.20
N LEU A 68 8.74 -13.43 4.96
CA LEU A 68 7.97 -12.72 5.99
C LEU A 68 6.80 -11.96 5.37
N HIS A 69 7.03 -11.25 4.27
CA HIS A 69 5.98 -10.56 3.52
C HIS A 69 4.88 -11.52 3.04
N GLY A 70 5.25 -12.71 2.56
CA GLY A 70 4.31 -13.77 2.21
C GLY A 70 3.48 -14.23 3.42
N LYS A 71 4.10 -14.43 4.58
CA LYS A 71 3.42 -14.82 5.83
C LYS A 71 2.43 -13.76 6.29
N VAL A 72 2.82 -12.48 6.27
CA VAL A 72 1.94 -11.35 6.62
C VAL A 72 0.73 -11.27 5.68
N ASN A 73 0.94 -11.29 4.37
CA ASN A 73 -0.15 -11.25 3.39
C ASN A 73 -1.09 -12.46 3.50
N LEU A 74 -0.53 -13.65 3.77
CA LEU A 74 -1.32 -14.86 3.93
C LEU A 74 -2.24 -14.78 5.15
N PHE A 75 -1.72 -14.27 6.28
CA PHE A 75 -2.50 -14.00 7.48
C PHE A 75 -3.59 -12.96 7.19
N ALA A 76 -3.22 -11.81 6.65
CA ALA A 76 -4.14 -10.71 6.35
C ALA A 76 -5.27 -11.12 5.41
N ARG A 77 -4.98 -11.93 4.39
CA ARG A 77 -5.98 -12.47 3.47
C ARG A 77 -6.99 -13.38 4.16
N ARG A 78 -6.54 -14.21 5.12
CA ARG A 78 -7.35 -15.31 5.68
C ARG A 78 -8.14 -14.92 6.92
N ARG A 79 -7.64 -13.98 7.72
CA ARG A 79 -8.19 -13.62 9.04
C ARG A 79 -9.71 -13.45 9.03
N TRP A 80 -10.22 -12.72 8.06
CA TRP A 80 -11.66 -12.38 7.98
C TRP A 80 -12.51 -13.32 7.11
N ILE A 81 -11.90 -14.36 6.50
CA ILE A 81 -12.62 -15.34 5.63
C ILE A 81 -12.96 -16.63 6.38
N LYS A 82 -12.30 -16.94 7.50
CA LYS A 82 -12.51 -18.22 8.22
C LYS A 82 -13.98 -18.44 8.59
N LYS A 83 -14.51 -19.63 8.28
CA LYS A 83 -15.89 -20.05 8.63
C LYS A 83 -16.10 -20.12 10.14
N VAL A 84 -15.10 -20.62 10.86
CA VAL A 84 -15.05 -20.63 12.33
C VAL A 84 -14.20 -19.45 12.77
N TYR A 85 -14.77 -18.57 13.57
CA TYR A 85 -14.05 -17.46 14.18
C TYR A 85 -13.37 -17.95 15.45
N ASP A 86 -12.04 -17.86 15.48
CA ASP A 86 -11.20 -18.18 16.63
C ASP A 86 -10.33 -16.95 16.93
N PRO A 87 -10.77 -16.10 17.87
CA PRO A 87 -10.03 -14.88 18.19
C PRO A 87 -8.67 -15.17 18.83
N ASP A 88 -8.51 -16.27 19.56
CA ASP A 88 -7.29 -16.55 20.31
C ASP A 88 -6.17 -17.01 19.36
N ASP A 89 -6.47 -17.91 18.41
CA ASP A 89 -5.54 -18.28 17.34
C ASP A 89 -5.14 -17.06 16.49
N ASP A 90 -6.11 -16.28 16.03
CA ASP A 90 -5.85 -15.10 15.19
C ASP A 90 -5.03 -14.04 15.95
N ASN A 91 -5.30 -13.81 17.24
CA ASN A 91 -4.54 -12.88 18.07
C ASN A 91 -3.11 -13.41 18.34
N GLY A 92 -2.96 -14.71 18.62
CA GLY A 92 -1.64 -15.31 18.80
C GLY A 92 -0.77 -15.21 17.55
N GLN A 93 -1.35 -15.46 16.37
CA GLN A 93 -0.66 -15.28 15.09
C GLN A 93 -0.31 -13.81 14.82
N LEU A 94 -1.21 -12.87 15.12
CA LEU A 94 -0.95 -11.44 15.00
C LEU A 94 0.24 -11.01 15.85
N VAL A 95 0.28 -11.38 17.13
CA VAL A 95 1.38 -11.03 18.05
C VAL A 95 2.70 -11.59 17.53
N LYS A 96 2.73 -12.86 17.11
CA LYS A 96 3.92 -13.48 16.53
C LYS A 96 4.41 -12.75 15.27
N LEU A 97 3.50 -12.28 14.42
CA LEU A 97 3.88 -11.51 13.23
C LEU A 97 4.41 -10.12 13.57
N ILE A 98 3.86 -9.47 14.61
CA ILE A 98 4.39 -8.19 15.13
C ILE A 98 5.81 -8.39 15.65
N GLU A 99 6.06 -9.42 16.45
CA GLU A 99 7.41 -9.74 16.95
C GLU A 99 8.39 -10.01 15.82
N ASN A 100 7.98 -10.77 14.80
CA ASN A 100 8.81 -11.02 13.62
C ASN A 100 9.11 -9.73 12.85
N LEU A 101 8.16 -8.79 12.75
CA LEU A 101 8.39 -7.50 12.10
C LEU A 101 9.33 -6.59 12.91
N ASN A 102 9.22 -6.59 14.23
CA ASN A 102 10.14 -5.88 15.10
C ASN A 102 11.56 -6.45 14.96
N SER A 103 11.70 -7.78 15.05
CA SER A 103 12.99 -8.46 14.82
C SER A 103 13.55 -8.19 13.43
N TYR A 104 12.70 -8.16 12.39
CA TYR A 104 13.10 -7.78 11.04
C TYR A 104 13.62 -6.33 10.98
N SER A 105 12.93 -5.39 11.64
CA SER A 105 13.36 -4.00 11.74
C SER A 105 14.74 -3.88 12.40
N ASP A 106 14.93 -4.51 13.57
CA ASP A 106 16.14 -4.41 14.37
C ASP A 106 17.36 -5.04 13.69
N ASN A 107 17.16 -6.12 12.93
CA ASN A 107 18.25 -6.87 12.31
C ASN A 107 18.55 -6.45 10.87
N ILE A 108 17.55 -5.95 10.13
CA ILE A 108 17.69 -5.68 8.68
C ILE A 108 17.50 -4.20 8.37
N VAL A 109 16.46 -3.53 8.88
CA VAL A 109 16.14 -2.15 8.46
C VAL A 109 16.99 -1.12 9.18
N ILE A 110 17.00 -1.14 10.51
CA ILE A 110 17.70 -0.16 11.35
C ILE A 110 19.22 -0.15 11.10
N PRO A 111 19.91 -1.31 11.03
CA PRO A 111 21.35 -1.33 10.77
C PRO A 111 21.74 -0.92 9.35
N ASN A 112 20.77 -0.86 8.43
CA ASN A 112 21.00 -0.63 7.02
C ASN A 112 20.13 0.51 6.47
N PRO A 113 20.31 1.76 6.93
CA PRO A 113 19.57 2.90 6.40
C PRO A 113 19.83 3.09 4.90
N VAL A 114 18.87 3.75 4.24
CA VAL A 114 19.03 4.15 2.83
C VAL A 114 19.87 5.42 2.80
N ASP A 115 20.98 5.36 2.06
CA ASP A 115 21.93 6.46 1.92
C ASP A 115 21.74 7.10 0.54
N PHE A 116 20.81 8.05 0.47
CA PHE A 116 20.41 8.68 -0.79
C PHE A 116 21.55 9.47 -1.44
N GLU A 117 22.36 10.17 -0.64
CA GLU A 117 23.48 10.94 -1.19
C GLU A 117 24.57 10.03 -1.74
N LYS A 118 24.81 8.88 -1.11
CA LYS A 118 25.76 7.93 -1.69
C LYS A 118 25.28 7.37 -3.02
N ILE A 119 23.97 7.11 -3.16
CA ILE A 119 23.37 6.70 -4.44
C ILE A 119 23.62 7.77 -5.49
N LYS A 120 23.33 9.03 -5.15
CA LYS A 120 23.54 10.19 -6.03
C LYS A 120 25.00 10.33 -6.46
N GLU A 121 25.95 10.31 -5.52
CA GLU A 121 27.39 10.40 -5.81
C GLU A 121 27.86 9.29 -6.78
N VAL A 122 27.45 8.04 -6.52
CA VAL A 122 27.83 6.89 -7.37
C VAL A 122 27.24 7.05 -8.77
N HIS A 123 25.99 7.50 -8.84
CA HIS A 123 25.31 7.73 -10.10
C HIS A 123 26.00 8.83 -10.93
N GLU A 124 26.25 10.01 -10.35
CA GLU A 124 26.92 11.14 -11.00
C GLU A 124 28.34 10.78 -11.47
N LYS A 125 29.06 9.96 -10.70
CA LYS A 125 30.45 9.60 -11.02
C LYS A 125 30.57 8.57 -12.13
N TYR A 126 29.63 7.62 -12.19
CA TYR A 126 29.76 6.42 -13.03
C TYR A 126 28.64 6.30 -14.06
N GLU A 127 27.91 7.38 -14.33
CA GLU A 127 26.76 7.40 -15.23
C GLU A 127 27.00 6.59 -16.52
N ASN A 128 26.02 5.77 -16.89
CA ASN A 128 26.05 4.91 -18.09
C ASN A 128 27.12 3.79 -18.09
N THR A 129 27.66 3.42 -16.93
CA THR A 129 28.56 2.26 -16.76
C THR A 129 27.90 1.16 -15.94
N LEU A 130 28.42 -0.08 -16.03
CA LEU A 130 27.94 -1.20 -15.19
C LEU A 130 28.26 -0.96 -13.71
N ARG A 131 29.27 -0.14 -13.40
CA ARG A 131 29.62 0.23 -12.02
C ARG A 131 28.47 0.87 -11.25
N VAL A 132 27.59 1.65 -11.91
CA VAL A 132 26.43 2.23 -11.22
C VAL A 132 25.57 1.14 -10.61
N THR A 133 25.23 0.10 -11.38
CA THR A 133 24.42 -1.02 -10.88
C THR A 133 25.12 -1.75 -9.73
N ILE A 134 26.41 -2.00 -9.84
CA ILE A 134 27.17 -2.79 -8.87
C ILE A 134 27.34 -2.03 -7.56
N ASP A 135 27.74 -0.76 -7.64
CA ASP A 135 28.05 0.06 -6.47
C ASP A 135 26.78 0.57 -5.75
N THR A 136 25.64 0.69 -6.45
CA THR A 136 24.37 1.09 -5.84
C THR A 136 23.52 -0.08 -5.32
N GLU A 137 23.78 -1.33 -5.74
CA GLU A 137 22.92 -2.49 -5.46
C GLU A 137 22.57 -2.63 -3.97
N ILE A 138 23.57 -2.57 -3.09
CA ILE A 138 23.36 -2.71 -1.64
C ILE A 138 22.43 -1.62 -1.09
N ARG A 139 22.50 -0.40 -1.65
CA ARG A 139 21.66 0.73 -1.25
C ARG A 139 20.24 0.60 -1.79
N VAL A 140 20.09 0.11 -3.02
CA VAL A 140 18.79 -0.24 -3.60
C VAL A 140 18.12 -1.36 -2.78
N LEU A 141 18.86 -2.36 -2.33
CA LEU A 141 18.34 -3.41 -1.44
C LEU A 141 17.89 -2.84 -0.08
N ASN A 142 18.62 -1.89 0.51
CA ASN A 142 18.19 -1.19 1.73
C ASN A 142 16.84 -0.46 1.51
N TYR A 143 16.69 0.20 0.37
CA TYR A 143 15.44 0.84 -0.03
C TYR A 143 14.30 -0.18 -0.10
N ILE A 144 14.50 -1.30 -0.79
CA ILE A 144 13.51 -2.37 -0.90
C ILE A 144 13.14 -2.91 0.50
N PHE A 145 14.12 -3.17 1.37
CA PHE A 145 13.87 -3.68 2.72
C PHE A 145 13.03 -2.74 3.56
N ASN A 146 13.27 -1.43 3.43
CA ASN A 146 12.51 -0.41 4.15
C ASN A 146 11.09 -0.26 3.59
N GLN A 147 10.92 -0.27 2.26
CA GLN A 147 9.60 -0.26 1.62
C GLN A 147 8.78 -1.51 2.00
N MET A 148 9.41 -2.69 2.01
CA MET A 148 8.76 -3.95 2.43
C MET A 148 8.38 -3.91 3.90
N HIS A 149 9.23 -3.36 4.78
CA HIS A 149 8.93 -3.22 6.20
C HIS A 149 7.62 -2.44 6.41
N ASN A 150 7.54 -1.25 5.84
CA ASN A 150 6.37 -0.40 5.97
C ASN A 150 5.15 -1.06 5.31
N THR A 151 5.33 -1.76 4.18
CA THR A 151 4.23 -2.46 3.49
C THR A 151 3.66 -3.57 4.35
N MET A 152 4.52 -4.37 4.98
CA MET A 152 4.11 -5.44 5.88
C MET A 152 3.39 -4.89 7.12
N LYS A 153 3.89 -3.79 7.71
CA LYS A 153 3.20 -3.12 8.82
C LYS A 153 1.81 -2.64 8.38
N ILE A 154 1.71 -1.94 7.26
CA ILE A 154 0.42 -1.47 6.75
C ILE A 154 -0.54 -2.65 6.54
N ALA A 155 -0.12 -3.69 5.83
CA ALA A 155 -0.96 -4.86 5.57
C ALA A 155 -1.40 -5.57 6.86
N LEU A 156 -0.50 -5.71 7.85
CA LEU A 156 -0.80 -6.36 9.12
C LEU A 156 -1.79 -5.54 9.95
N TYR A 157 -1.51 -4.26 10.17
CA TYR A 157 -2.35 -3.39 11.00
C TYR A 157 -3.66 -3.01 10.32
N GLN A 158 -3.75 -3.00 8.99
CA GLN A 158 -5.03 -2.88 8.28
C GLN A 158 -6.01 -3.98 8.70
N THR A 159 -5.53 -5.18 9.04
CA THR A 159 -6.42 -6.25 9.51
C THR A 159 -7.15 -5.89 10.80
N GLU A 160 -6.58 -5.01 11.64
CA GLU A 160 -7.21 -4.55 12.88
C GLU A 160 -8.34 -3.54 12.64
N ILE A 161 -8.35 -2.87 11.48
CA ILE A 161 -9.32 -1.83 11.14
C ILE A 161 -10.59 -2.45 10.52
N VAL A 162 -10.47 -3.66 9.97
CA VAL A 162 -11.60 -4.37 9.35
C VAL A 162 -12.62 -4.77 10.40
N ARG A 163 -13.85 -4.26 10.25
CA ARG A 163 -15.02 -4.65 11.04
C ARG A 163 -15.87 -5.66 10.27
N VAL A 164 -16.23 -6.75 10.93
CA VAL A 164 -17.10 -7.81 10.40
C VAL A 164 -18.23 -8.04 11.40
N LYS A 165 -19.49 -8.02 10.93
CA LYS A 165 -20.67 -8.23 11.78
C LYS A 165 -20.53 -9.51 12.60
N GLY A 166 -20.78 -9.42 13.90
CA GLY A 166 -20.67 -10.54 14.84
C GLY A 166 -19.24 -10.89 15.29
N ARG A 167 -18.22 -10.11 14.87
CA ARG A 167 -16.84 -10.25 15.36
C ARG A 167 -16.44 -8.98 16.10
N TYR A 168 -16.15 -9.13 17.39
CA TYR A 168 -15.73 -8.02 18.22
C TYR A 168 -14.30 -7.58 17.88
N MET A 169 -14.11 -6.27 17.77
CA MET A 169 -12.79 -5.63 17.63
C MET A 169 -12.72 -4.47 18.61
N HIS A 170 -11.70 -4.49 19.47
CA HIS A 170 -11.54 -3.47 20.50
C HIS A 170 -11.23 -2.10 19.86
N PRO A 171 -11.97 -1.03 20.19
CA PRO A 171 -11.79 0.28 19.55
C PRO A 171 -10.36 0.83 19.66
N GLY A 172 -9.72 0.66 20.83
CA GLY A 172 -8.31 1.07 21.02
C GLY A 172 -7.31 0.37 20.08
N ARG A 173 -7.61 -0.87 19.63
CA ARG A 173 -6.78 -1.57 18.64
C ARG A 173 -6.92 -0.94 17.26
N ILE A 174 -8.14 -0.54 16.89
CA ILE A 174 -8.44 0.18 15.64
C ILE A 174 -7.73 1.54 15.62
N VAL A 175 -7.83 2.31 16.70
CA VAL A 175 -7.16 3.62 16.83
C VAL A 175 -5.64 3.46 16.73
N SER A 176 -5.06 2.52 17.48
CA SER A 176 -3.62 2.23 17.42
C SER A 176 -3.18 1.83 16.00
N ALA A 177 -3.94 0.96 15.34
CA ALA A 177 -3.65 0.52 13.98
C ALA A 177 -3.70 1.67 12.97
N LYS A 178 -4.72 2.54 13.04
CA LYS A 178 -4.82 3.74 12.20
C LYS A 178 -3.58 4.63 12.34
N ASN A 179 -3.13 4.91 13.57
CA ASN A 179 -1.93 5.71 13.80
C ASN A 179 -0.67 5.06 13.20
N ILE A 180 -0.47 3.76 13.42
CA ILE A 180 0.70 3.04 12.92
C ILE A 180 0.73 3.03 11.38
N ILE A 181 -0.41 2.79 10.72
CA ILE A 181 -0.44 2.77 9.25
C ILE A 181 -0.30 4.16 8.65
N SER A 182 -0.78 5.22 9.32
CA SER A 182 -0.54 6.61 8.90
C SER A 182 0.96 6.94 8.92
N GLU A 183 1.66 6.59 10.00
CA GLU A 183 3.12 6.81 10.11
C GLU A 183 3.89 6.02 9.03
N CYS A 184 3.53 4.75 8.81
CA CYS A 184 4.16 3.93 7.79
C CYS A 184 3.88 4.47 6.37
N THR A 185 2.68 5.01 6.15
CA THR A 185 2.26 5.63 4.87
C THR A 185 3.13 6.83 4.55
N GLU A 186 3.31 7.75 5.50
CA GLU A 186 4.17 8.92 5.33
C GLU A 186 5.61 8.49 4.98
N LYS A 187 6.17 7.54 5.76
CA LYS A 187 7.51 7.00 5.53
C LYS A 187 7.68 6.36 4.15
N GLN A 188 6.71 5.57 3.68
CA GLN A 188 6.79 4.96 2.34
C GLN A 188 6.86 6.00 1.23
N ILE A 189 6.02 7.03 1.32
CA ILE A 189 5.93 8.08 0.30
C ILE A 189 7.24 8.88 0.28
N ASP A 190 7.78 9.24 1.45
CA ASP A 190 9.05 9.97 1.53
C ASP A 190 10.22 9.16 1.01
N ILE A 191 10.31 7.89 1.38
CA ILE A 191 11.37 7.00 0.90
C ILE A 191 11.28 6.84 -0.62
N LEU A 192 10.08 6.68 -1.19
CA LEU A 192 9.88 6.60 -2.64
C LEU A 192 10.32 7.88 -3.35
N HIS A 193 9.86 9.03 -2.87
CA HIS A 193 10.18 10.31 -3.49
C HIS A 193 11.69 10.59 -3.43
N ASN A 194 12.31 10.48 -2.25
CA ASN A 194 13.74 10.71 -2.09
C ASN A 194 14.58 9.75 -2.94
N PHE A 195 14.15 8.50 -3.08
CA PHE A 195 14.83 7.52 -3.93
C PHE A 195 14.74 7.89 -5.42
N ASN A 196 13.58 8.36 -5.87
CA ASN A 196 13.37 8.76 -7.26
C ASN A 196 14.09 10.07 -7.62
N GLU A 197 14.37 10.95 -6.64
CA GLU A 197 15.15 12.18 -6.87
C GLU A 197 16.65 11.91 -7.06
N VAL A 198 17.17 10.78 -6.54
CA VAL A 198 18.61 10.45 -6.63
C VAL A 198 18.97 9.44 -7.71
N LEU A 199 17.99 8.84 -8.39
CA LEU A 199 18.22 7.86 -9.46
C LEU A 199 17.81 8.38 -10.82
N ALA A 200 18.66 8.18 -11.83
CA ALA A 200 18.28 8.47 -13.20
C ALA A 200 17.09 7.62 -13.68
N PRO A 201 16.30 8.14 -14.63
CA PRO A 201 15.14 7.44 -15.16
C PRO A 201 15.43 6.04 -15.73
N ASN A 202 16.63 5.79 -16.25
CA ASN A 202 17.04 4.49 -16.81
C ASN A 202 17.46 3.45 -15.76
N HIS A 203 17.64 3.84 -14.49
CA HIS A 203 18.09 2.95 -13.39
C HIS A 203 17.02 2.76 -12.31
N SER A 204 15.73 2.92 -12.66
CA SER A 204 14.65 2.81 -11.67
C SER A 204 14.45 1.41 -11.13
N GLU A 205 14.35 1.32 -9.81
CA GLU A 205 13.74 0.19 -9.11
C GLU A 205 12.22 0.39 -9.11
N ASN A 206 11.48 -0.52 -9.74
CA ASN A 206 10.02 -0.41 -9.89
C ASN A 206 9.24 -1.45 -9.08
N ILE A 207 9.89 -2.49 -8.56
CA ILE A 207 9.23 -3.59 -7.84
C ILE A 207 8.67 -3.05 -6.53
N ALA A 208 9.49 -2.38 -5.71
CA ALA A 208 9.00 -1.88 -4.42
C ALA A 208 8.01 -0.73 -4.57
N SER A 209 8.17 0.07 -5.62
CA SER A 209 7.27 1.17 -5.98
C SER A 209 5.83 0.70 -6.28
N THR A 210 5.62 -0.58 -6.64
CA THR A 210 4.25 -1.11 -6.79
C THR A 210 3.49 -1.23 -5.47
N TRP A 211 4.20 -1.34 -4.34
CA TRP A 211 3.59 -1.55 -3.03
C TRP A 211 3.05 -0.26 -2.39
N THR A 212 3.51 0.91 -2.85
CA THR A 212 3.09 2.21 -2.30
C THR A 212 1.65 2.60 -2.66
N LEU A 213 0.96 1.82 -3.49
CA LEU A 213 -0.47 2.04 -3.78
C LEU A 213 -1.31 2.03 -2.51
N VAL A 214 -0.98 1.14 -1.57
CA VAL A 214 -1.71 1.05 -0.30
C VAL A 214 -1.61 2.35 0.49
N SER A 215 -0.45 3.01 0.45
CA SER A 215 -0.22 4.32 1.07
C SER A 215 -1.13 5.38 0.46
N GLY A 216 -1.35 5.35 -0.86
CA GLY A 216 -2.33 6.21 -1.53
C GLY A 216 -3.76 6.02 -1.00
N VAL A 217 -4.17 4.77 -0.77
CA VAL A 217 -5.50 4.47 -0.20
C VAL A 217 -5.62 4.97 1.25
N ILE A 218 -4.56 4.84 2.05
CA ILE A 218 -4.53 5.39 3.41
C ILE A 218 -4.62 6.92 3.40
N CYS A 219 -3.90 7.59 2.51
CA CYS A 219 -4.03 9.04 2.33
C CYS A 219 -5.49 9.43 2.02
N LEU A 220 -6.19 8.68 1.16
CA LEU A 220 -7.61 8.97 0.85
C LEU A 220 -8.52 8.86 2.09
N ASN A 221 -8.28 7.89 2.98
CA ASN A 221 -9.03 7.78 4.23
C ASN A 221 -8.73 8.95 5.19
N LEU A 222 -7.49 9.43 5.19
CA LEU A 222 -7.05 10.56 6.00
C LEU A 222 -7.43 11.92 5.44
N MET A 223 -7.93 11.99 4.19
CA MET A 223 -8.34 13.27 3.60
C MET A 223 -9.45 13.92 4.43
N GLY A 224 -9.16 15.11 4.96
CA GLY A 224 -10.09 15.85 5.82
C GLY A 224 -10.06 15.44 7.29
N ILE A 225 -9.18 14.51 7.67
CA ILE A 225 -8.86 14.21 9.07
C ILE A 225 -7.58 14.97 9.41
N ASN A 226 -7.64 15.86 10.40
CA ASN A 226 -6.46 16.63 10.81
C ASN A 226 -6.22 16.49 12.33
N PRO A 227 -5.57 15.39 12.77
CA PRO A 227 -5.24 15.20 14.16
C PRO A 227 -4.43 16.37 14.68
N SER A 228 -4.89 17.03 15.74
CA SER A 228 -4.14 18.11 16.37
C SER A 228 -2.72 17.64 16.73
N GLY A 229 -1.71 18.25 16.11
CA GLY A 229 -0.30 17.97 16.36
C GLY A 229 0.43 17.01 15.40
N THR A 230 -0.23 16.44 14.38
CA THR A 230 0.48 15.64 13.36
C THR A 230 1.16 16.50 12.28
N LYS A 231 2.40 16.15 11.91
CA LYS A 231 3.15 16.75 10.79
C LYS A 231 2.76 16.20 9.41
N PHE A 232 1.88 15.20 9.35
CA PHE A 232 1.55 14.49 8.13
C PHE A 232 0.62 15.34 7.24
N ASP A 233 1.20 16.06 6.30
CA ASP A 233 0.48 16.81 5.26
C ASP A 233 -0.06 15.84 4.19
N VAL A 234 -1.23 15.27 4.46
CA VAL A 234 -1.87 14.25 3.61
C VAL A 234 -2.09 14.74 2.17
N PRO A 235 -2.65 15.96 1.92
CA PRO A 235 -2.79 16.48 0.56
C PRO A 235 -1.45 16.56 -0.20
N LEU A 236 -0.40 17.08 0.45
CA LEU A 236 0.92 17.19 -0.16
C LEU A 236 1.48 15.80 -0.49
N LYS A 237 1.41 14.85 0.45
CA LYS A 237 1.97 13.50 0.28
C LYS A 237 1.23 12.69 -0.77
N LEU A 238 -0.11 12.82 -0.85
CA LEU A 238 -0.89 12.19 -1.90
C LEU A 238 -0.56 12.78 -3.29
N LYS A 239 -0.37 14.09 -3.37
CA LYS A 239 0.09 14.75 -4.60
C LYS A 239 1.48 14.23 -5.00
N LEU A 240 2.42 14.22 -4.06
CA LEU A 240 3.79 13.73 -4.26
C LEU A 240 3.77 12.30 -4.84
N LEU A 241 3.04 11.39 -4.18
CA LEU A 241 2.89 10.01 -4.62
C LEU A 241 2.29 9.90 -6.04
N THR A 242 1.27 10.71 -6.34
CA THR A 242 0.62 10.71 -7.65
C THR A 242 1.54 11.24 -8.74
N ASP A 243 2.34 12.25 -8.43
CA ASP A 243 3.33 12.81 -9.36
C ASP A 243 4.47 11.82 -9.62
N GLU A 244 4.92 11.06 -8.60
CA GLU A 244 5.85 9.96 -8.79
C GLU A 244 5.28 8.86 -9.70
N TYR A 245 4.00 8.48 -9.56
CA TYR A 245 3.37 7.54 -10.49
C TYR A 245 3.33 8.06 -11.93
N LYS A 246 3.07 9.35 -12.14
CA LYS A 246 3.13 9.96 -13.48
C LYS A 246 4.55 9.89 -14.05
N LYS A 247 5.59 10.21 -13.26
CA LYS A 247 7.00 10.09 -13.68
C LYS A 247 7.33 8.64 -14.09
N MET A 248 6.84 7.66 -13.33
CA MET A 248 7.09 6.23 -13.61
C MET A 248 6.21 5.63 -14.72
N SER A 249 5.16 6.33 -15.15
CA SER A 249 4.22 5.84 -16.17
C SER A 249 4.86 5.54 -17.52
N SER A 250 5.94 6.24 -17.87
CA SER A 250 6.72 5.99 -19.08
C SER A 250 7.47 4.65 -19.06
N LYS A 251 7.68 4.08 -17.88
CA LYS A 251 8.46 2.84 -17.67
C LYS A 251 7.59 1.62 -17.48
N SER A 252 6.38 1.81 -16.95
CA SER A 252 5.43 0.71 -16.76
C SER A 252 3.99 1.21 -16.77
N ASN A 253 3.16 0.52 -17.56
CA ASN A 253 1.73 0.78 -17.68
C ASN A 253 0.98 0.62 -16.35
N ILE A 254 1.53 -0.12 -15.38
CA ILE A 254 0.89 -0.28 -14.07
C ILE A 254 0.73 1.07 -13.35
N PHE A 255 1.70 1.97 -13.50
CA PHE A 255 1.70 3.27 -12.84
C PHE A 255 0.74 4.27 -13.51
N VAL A 256 0.32 4.02 -14.76
CA VAL A 256 -0.81 4.75 -15.38
C VAL A 256 -2.12 4.42 -14.65
N ALA A 257 -2.31 3.16 -14.28
CA ALA A 257 -3.54 2.69 -13.67
C ALA A 257 -3.70 3.16 -12.20
N TYR A 258 -2.60 3.41 -11.49
CA TYR A 258 -2.61 3.73 -10.06
C TYR A 258 -3.35 5.05 -9.73
N PRO A 259 -3.02 6.20 -10.35
CA PRO A 259 -3.78 7.43 -10.17
C PRO A 259 -5.26 7.28 -10.53
N MET A 260 -5.57 6.57 -11.63
CA MET A 260 -6.96 6.31 -12.04
C MET A 260 -7.71 5.51 -10.98
N PHE A 261 -7.05 4.51 -10.39
CA PHE A 261 -7.62 3.70 -9.32
C PHE A 261 -7.86 4.52 -8.06
N LEU A 262 -6.88 5.31 -7.61
CA LEU A 262 -7.03 6.21 -6.46
C LEU A 262 -8.15 7.24 -6.68
N SER A 263 -8.27 7.80 -7.88
CA SER A 263 -9.36 8.71 -8.23
C SER A 263 -10.73 8.04 -8.09
N ARG A 264 -10.89 6.79 -8.57
CA ARG A 264 -12.13 6.02 -8.38
C ARG A 264 -12.43 5.75 -6.91
N LEU A 265 -11.42 5.38 -6.13
CA LEU A 265 -11.61 5.15 -4.69
C LEU A 265 -12.02 6.42 -3.95
N SER A 266 -11.44 7.58 -4.33
CA SER A 266 -11.82 8.88 -3.78
C SER A 266 -13.29 9.20 -4.02
N MET A 267 -13.82 8.92 -5.22
CA MET A 267 -15.25 9.08 -5.51
C MET A 267 -16.13 8.20 -4.61
N VAL A 268 -15.75 6.92 -4.44
CA VAL A 268 -16.48 5.97 -3.58
C VAL A 268 -16.49 6.42 -2.13
N ILE A 269 -15.35 6.88 -1.61
CA ILE A 269 -15.23 7.43 -0.26
C ILE A 269 -16.09 8.68 -0.11
N GLY A 270 -16.01 9.61 -1.07
CA GLY A 270 -16.79 10.86 -1.06
C GLY A 270 -18.30 10.63 -1.11
N GLU A 271 -18.77 9.66 -1.92
CA GLU A 271 -20.16 9.23 -1.94
C GLU A 271 -20.60 8.66 -0.59
N ALA A 272 -19.81 7.76 -0.01
CA ALA A 272 -20.11 7.19 1.30
C ALA A 272 -20.16 8.25 2.42
N HIS A 273 -19.23 9.20 2.41
CA HIS A 273 -19.22 10.30 3.39
C HIS A 273 -20.48 11.17 3.25
N ARG A 274 -20.92 11.49 2.03
CA ARG A 274 -22.18 12.23 1.80
C ARG A 274 -23.39 11.46 2.33
N GLU A 275 -23.46 10.15 2.10
CA GLU A 275 -24.54 9.32 2.61
C GLU A 275 -24.52 9.22 4.15
N ASN A 276 -23.34 9.07 4.75
CA ASN A 276 -23.20 9.01 6.21
C ASN A 276 -23.63 10.31 6.92
N LYS A 277 -23.59 11.47 6.26
CA LYS A 277 -24.13 12.73 6.82
C LYS A 277 -25.62 12.66 7.15
N LYS A 278 -26.39 11.81 6.45
CA LYS A 278 -27.81 11.56 6.77
C LYS A 278 -27.99 10.86 8.12
N TYR A 279 -26.93 10.24 8.63
CA TYR A 279 -26.87 9.54 9.91
C TYR A 279 -25.92 10.23 10.88
N SER A 280 -25.87 11.57 10.86
CA SER A 280 -24.97 12.37 11.70
C SER A 280 -25.13 12.09 13.20
N MET A 281 -26.32 11.68 13.65
CA MET A 281 -26.54 11.25 15.04
C MET A 281 -25.68 10.05 15.47
N LEU A 282 -25.13 9.29 14.51
CA LEU A 282 -24.24 8.16 14.79
C LEU A 282 -22.75 8.55 14.86
N PHE A 283 -22.39 9.81 14.56
CA PHE A 283 -21.00 10.27 14.60
C PHE A 283 -20.39 10.17 16.01
N ASP A 284 -21.18 10.39 17.05
CA ASP A 284 -20.71 10.21 18.44
C ASP A 284 -20.30 8.76 18.72
N GLY A 285 -20.96 7.78 18.09
CA GLY A 285 -20.60 6.37 18.19
C GLY A 285 -19.25 6.04 17.53
N MET A 286 -18.80 6.87 16.60
CA MET A 286 -17.51 6.69 15.92
C MET A 286 -16.32 7.14 16.77
N LYS A 287 -16.50 8.05 17.74
CA LYS A 287 -15.42 8.62 18.56
C LYS A 287 -14.48 7.58 19.16
N ASN A 288 -15.00 6.43 19.58
CA ASN A 288 -14.19 5.35 20.17
C ASN A 288 -13.21 4.72 19.16
N PHE A 289 -13.48 4.86 17.86
CA PHE A 289 -12.71 4.31 16.75
C PHE A 289 -11.90 5.38 16.00
N SER A 290 -11.98 6.63 16.45
CA SER A 290 -11.45 7.81 15.76
C SER A 290 -10.03 8.14 16.23
N ILE A 291 -9.17 8.58 15.31
CA ILE A 291 -7.85 9.16 15.65
C ILE A 291 -7.91 10.69 15.86
N ASP A 292 -9.02 11.31 15.48
CA ASP A 292 -9.31 12.75 15.61
C ASP A 292 -10.82 12.98 15.64
N GLU A 293 -11.28 14.13 16.15
CA GLU A 293 -12.70 14.49 16.17
C GLU A 293 -13.37 14.50 14.79
N SER A 294 -12.60 14.77 13.73
CA SER A 294 -13.07 14.75 12.35
C SER A 294 -13.11 13.35 11.71
N ASP A 295 -12.52 12.33 12.34
CA ASP A 295 -12.49 10.93 11.89
C ASP A 295 -13.81 10.20 12.21
N VAL A 296 -14.92 10.70 11.64
CA VAL A 296 -16.28 10.21 11.93
C VAL A 296 -16.81 9.20 10.91
N ASN A 297 -16.00 8.82 9.91
CA ASN A 297 -16.40 7.90 8.86
C ASN A 297 -15.58 6.60 8.92
N PRO A 298 -16.20 5.43 8.62
CA PRO A 298 -15.45 4.20 8.45
C PRO A 298 -14.40 4.30 7.34
N TRP A 299 -13.20 3.77 7.57
CA TRP A 299 -12.14 3.76 6.57
C TRP A 299 -12.37 2.68 5.50
N LEU A 300 -12.03 3.00 4.25
CA LEU A 300 -11.91 2.05 3.16
C LEU A 300 -10.64 1.21 3.37
N VAL A 301 -10.81 -0.05 3.76
CA VAL A 301 -9.70 -1.01 3.92
C VAL A 301 -9.99 -2.31 3.22
N SER A 302 -8.97 -2.90 2.57
CA SER A 302 -9.10 -4.22 1.94
C SER A 302 -9.22 -5.30 3.01
N LYS A 303 -10.23 -6.17 2.91
CA LYS A 303 -10.38 -7.35 3.77
C LYS A 303 -9.36 -8.44 3.46
N HIS A 304 -8.71 -8.38 2.30
CA HIS A 304 -7.92 -9.49 1.73
C HIS A 304 -6.48 -9.12 1.37
N SER A 305 -5.95 -8.03 1.97
CA SER A 305 -4.57 -7.55 1.74
C SER A 305 -4.26 -7.15 0.29
N SER A 306 -5.27 -7.03 -0.57
CA SER A 306 -5.10 -6.62 -1.97
C SER A 306 -6.26 -5.74 -2.43
N HIS A 307 -5.90 -4.71 -3.18
CA HIS A 307 -6.83 -3.73 -3.73
C HIS A 307 -7.28 -4.09 -5.16
N PHE A 308 -6.72 -5.15 -5.75
CA PHE A 308 -6.93 -5.55 -7.14
C PHE A 308 -7.74 -6.85 -7.34
N PHE A 309 -8.50 -7.30 -6.34
CA PHE A 309 -9.33 -8.50 -6.51
C PHE A 309 -10.53 -8.30 -7.46
N ILE A 310 -10.89 -9.40 -8.12
CA ILE A 310 -11.79 -9.59 -9.27
C ILE A 310 -13.08 -8.73 -9.24
N LYS A 311 -13.39 -8.11 -10.39
CA LYS A 311 -14.55 -7.22 -10.68
C LYS A 311 -15.91 -7.68 -10.12
N CYS A 312 -16.14 -8.96 -9.89
CA CYS A 312 -17.42 -9.48 -9.39
C CYS A 312 -17.81 -8.98 -8.00
N CYS A 313 -16.84 -8.54 -7.22
CA CYS A 313 -16.92 -8.66 -5.77
C CYS A 313 -16.39 -7.44 -5.01
N PHE A 314 -16.27 -6.27 -5.68
CA PHE A 314 -15.74 -5.04 -5.10
C PHE A 314 -16.38 -4.69 -3.74
N GLY A 315 -17.71 -4.80 -3.61
CA GLY A 315 -18.42 -4.55 -2.35
C GLY A 315 -18.08 -5.51 -1.19
N ASN A 316 -17.58 -6.72 -1.49
CA ASN A 316 -17.17 -7.69 -0.49
C ASN A 316 -15.68 -7.62 -0.16
N SER A 317 -14.84 -7.13 -1.09
CA SER A 317 -13.40 -7.02 -0.93
C SER A 317 -12.95 -5.95 0.07
N PHE A 318 -13.80 -4.96 0.36
CA PHE A 318 -13.51 -3.86 1.29
C PHE A 318 -14.39 -3.91 2.54
N SER A 319 -13.95 -3.23 3.61
CA SER A 319 -14.76 -2.90 4.78
C SER A 319 -16.03 -2.12 4.38
N THR A 320 -17.05 -2.17 5.25
CA THR A 320 -18.22 -1.32 5.07
C THR A 320 -17.85 0.15 5.27
N LEU A 321 -18.29 1.01 4.35
CA LEU A 321 -18.21 2.47 4.50
C LEU A 321 -19.46 3.08 5.13
N LYS A 322 -20.53 2.29 5.29
CA LYS A 322 -21.77 2.74 5.95
C LYS A 322 -21.58 2.75 7.46
N ILE A 323 -21.78 3.91 8.07
CA ILE A 323 -21.54 4.13 9.52
C ILE A 323 -22.40 3.22 10.41
N ASN A 324 -23.67 3.06 10.09
CA ASN A 324 -24.57 2.23 10.88
C ASN A 324 -24.15 0.75 10.87
N LYS A 325 -23.79 0.23 9.69
CA LYS A 325 -23.26 -1.14 9.57
C LYS A 325 -21.92 -1.30 10.28
N TYR A 326 -21.08 -0.27 10.30
CA TYR A 326 -19.79 -0.31 11.00
C TYR A 326 -19.97 -0.41 12.52
N LEU A 327 -20.96 0.32 13.05
CA LEU A 327 -21.35 0.33 14.46
C LEU A 327 -22.28 -0.84 14.85
N ASP A 328 -22.58 -1.76 13.94
CA ASP A 328 -23.53 -2.86 14.12
C ASP A 328 -24.96 -2.39 14.55
N ILE A 329 -25.39 -1.24 14.04
CA ILE A 329 -26.73 -0.67 14.28
C ILE A 329 -27.64 -0.99 13.10
N ASP A 330 -28.73 -1.74 13.37
CA ASP A 330 -29.70 -2.14 12.35
C ASP A 330 -30.54 -0.94 11.86
N ASP A 331 -30.92 -0.96 10.57
CA ASP A 331 -31.64 0.14 9.91
C ASP A 331 -33.00 0.46 10.59
N SER A 332 -33.64 -0.54 11.22
CA SER A 332 -34.88 -0.35 11.98
C SER A 332 -34.69 0.48 13.25
N ALA A 333 -33.53 0.36 13.92
CA ALA A 333 -33.21 1.18 15.08
C ALA A 333 -33.00 2.64 14.64
N ILE A 334 -32.41 2.84 13.47
CA ILE A 334 -32.18 4.17 12.88
C ILE A 334 -33.50 4.86 12.55
N SER A 335 -34.48 4.15 11.98
CA SER A 335 -35.80 4.72 11.69
C SER A 335 -36.49 5.23 12.96
N VAL A 336 -36.33 4.54 14.09
CA VAL A 336 -36.88 4.99 15.38
C VAL A 336 -36.17 6.26 15.86
N PHE A 337 -34.84 6.32 15.74
CA PHE A 337 -34.09 7.54 16.08
C PHE A 337 -34.48 8.73 15.21
N SER A 338 -34.62 8.54 13.89
CA SER A 338 -35.05 9.62 12.98
C SER A 338 -36.46 10.11 13.31
N MET A 339 -37.42 9.22 13.55
CA MET A 339 -38.79 9.62 13.95
C MET A 339 -38.81 10.38 15.29
N THR A 340 -37.91 10.03 16.22
CA THR A 340 -37.81 10.71 17.52
C THR A 340 -37.12 12.07 17.37
N LEU A 341 -36.07 12.16 16.55
CA LEU A 341 -35.34 13.41 16.29
C LEU A 341 -36.21 14.41 15.52
N ASP A 342 -36.96 13.96 14.52
CA ASP A 342 -37.89 14.79 13.74
C ASP A 342 -39.00 15.35 14.65
N SER A 343 -39.51 14.56 15.60
CA SER A 343 -40.49 15.03 16.60
C SER A 343 -39.92 16.05 17.59
N ILE A 344 -38.61 16.03 17.84
CA ILE A 344 -37.90 16.99 18.71
C ILE A 344 -37.52 18.25 17.92
N ILE A 345 -37.23 18.13 16.62
CA ILE A 345 -36.91 19.27 15.73
C ILE A 345 -38.17 20.08 15.41
N GLU A 346 -39.34 19.45 15.25
CA GLU A 346 -40.63 20.17 15.14
C GLU A 346 -40.93 21.07 16.35
N ILE A 347 -40.36 20.76 17.51
CA ILE A 347 -40.50 21.57 18.74
C ILE A 347 -39.49 22.74 18.77
N ASN A 348 -38.37 22.67 18.02
CA ASN A 348 -37.24 23.58 18.15
C ASN A 348 -36.91 24.44 16.90
N THR A 349 -37.63 24.30 15.77
CA THR A 349 -37.39 25.11 14.54
C THR A 349 -37.92 26.54 14.57
N THR A 350 -37.85 27.23 15.71
CA THR A 350 -37.82 28.70 15.78
C THR A 350 -36.38 29.15 16.05
N ASN A 351 -35.68 29.47 14.97
CA ASN A 351 -34.33 30.06 14.89
C ASN A 351 -33.15 29.08 14.76
N VAL A 352 -32.54 29.05 13.57
CA VAL A 352 -31.16 29.55 13.30
C VAL A 352 -30.72 29.09 11.90
N SER A 353 -30.02 29.98 11.19
CA SER A 353 -29.58 29.88 9.80
C SER A 353 -28.33 29.00 9.59
N PHE A 354 -28.27 28.36 8.42
CA PHE A 354 -27.21 27.46 7.97
C PHE A 354 -26.00 28.20 7.37
N TYR A 355 -24.79 27.69 7.65
CA TYR A 355 -23.54 28.03 6.97
C TYR A 355 -23.18 26.93 5.95
N GLU A 356 -22.86 27.34 4.72
CA GLU A 356 -22.37 26.50 3.63
C GLU A 356 -20.83 26.38 3.66
N GLY A 357 -20.31 25.23 3.21
CA GLY A 357 -18.90 25.12 2.84
C GLY A 357 -18.43 23.70 2.52
N PHE A 358 -18.46 23.31 1.25
CA PHE A 358 -17.50 22.37 0.66
C PHE A 358 -17.46 22.63 -0.86
N GLN A 359 -16.46 23.39 -1.31
CA GLN A 359 -16.11 23.48 -2.73
C GLN A 359 -15.02 22.46 -3.06
N CYS A 360 -15.30 21.60 -4.04
CA CYS A 360 -14.33 20.70 -4.65
C CYS A 360 -13.35 21.52 -5.50
N TYR A 361 -12.09 21.63 -5.08
CA TYR A 361 -11.00 21.94 -5.99
C TYR A 361 -10.41 20.64 -6.52
N LEU A 362 -10.50 20.44 -7.84
CA LEU A 362 -9.44 19.93 -8.71
C LEU A 362 -9.91 19.99 -10.18
N ILE A 363 -9.41 21.02 -10.86
CA ILE A 363 -9.00 21.17 -12.28
C ILE A 363 -9.85 20.49 -13.35
N GLY A 364 -10.39 21.34 -14.23
CA GLY A 364 -11.32 21.02 -15.30
C GLY A 364 -10.67 20.37 -16.53
N ASN A 365 -11.51 19.60 -17.22
CA ASN A 365 -11.36 19.31 -18.63
C ASN A 365 -12.55 19.94 -19.35
N HIS A 366 -12.28 21.02 -20.10
CA HIS A 366 -13.14 21.41 -21.22
C HIS A 366 -13.05 20.27 -22.25
N ILE A 367 -14.14 19.52 -22.39
CA ILE A 367 -14.37 18.71 -23.59
C ILE A 367 -15.50 19.41 -24.33
N ASP A 368 -15.13 20.17 -25.36
CA ASP A 368 -16.09 20.69 -26.34
C ASP A 368 -16.67 19.51 -27.11
N THR A 369 -17.91 19.18 -26.76
CA THR A 369 -18.78 18.35 -27.59
C THR A 369 -19.46 19.22 -28.63
N SER A 370 -18.94 19.24 -29.85
CA SER A 370 -19.75 19.55 -31.03
C SER A 370 -19.30 18.66 -32.19
N GLY A 371 -20.25 17.90 -32.74
CA GLY A 371 -20.00 17.00 -33.88
C GLY A 371 -20.68 15.64 -33.76
N ILE A 372 -21.97 15.61 -33.44
CA ILE A 372 -22.82 14.46 -33.77
C ILE A 372 -22.92 14.37 -35.29
N LEU A 373 -22.61 13.22 -35.89
CA LEU A 373 -23.33 12.72 -37.07
C LEU A 373 -23.25 11.19 -37.14
N ASN A 374 -24.42 10.63 -37.45
CA ASN A 374 -24.86 9.25 -37.26
C ASN A 374 -24.20 8.19 -38.17
N PRO A 375 -24.36 6.90 -37.82
CA PRO A 375 -23.77 5.78 -38.55
C PRO A 375 -24.64 5.40 -39.75
N SER A 376 -24.04 5.23 -40.94
CA SER A 376 -24.63 4.38 -41.96
C SER A 376 -23.63 3.85 -42.98
N LYS A 377 -23.83 2.57 -43.32
CA LYS A 377 -23.52 1.86 -44.57
C LYS A 377 -22.11 1.28 -44.79
N ILE A 378 -22.07 -0.04 -44.57
CA ILE A 378 -21.51 -1.09 -45.43
C ILE A 378 -21.12 -0.62 -46.84
N THR A 379 -19.86 -0.85 -47.21
CA THR A 379 -19.49 -1.43 -48.53
C THR A 379 -18.09 -2.04 -48.49
N ASN A 380 -18.00 -3.30 -48.96
CA ASN A 380 -16.78 -4.00 -49.32
C ASN A 380 -16.00 -3.24 -50.40
N THR A 381 -14.66 -3.23 -50.34
CA THR A 381 -13.77 -3.64 -51.45
C THR A 381 -12.29 -3.73 -51.03
N LYS A 382 -11.75 -4.93 -51.30
CA LYS A 382 -10.42 -5.40 -51.69
C LYS A 382 -9.23 -4.44 -52.00
N GLU A 383 -8.05 -5.06 -51.83
CA GLU A 383 -6.74 -4.90 -52.53
C GLU A 383 -6.03 -3.55 -52.28
N HIS A 384 -4.77 -3.49 -51.81
CA HIS A 384 -3.56 -4.27 -52.11
C HIS A 384 -2.72 -4.63 -50.89
#